data_AF-A0A7J9RMT0-F1
#
_entry.id   AF-A0A7J9RMT0-F1
#
_cell.length_a   1.000
_cell.length_b   1.000
_cell.length_c   1.000
_cell.angle_alpha   90.00
_cell.angle_beta   90.00
_cell.angle_gamma   90.00
#
_symmetry.space_group_name_H-M   'P 1'
#
loop_
_entity.id
_entity.type
_entity.pdbx_description
1 polymer ?
#
loop_
_entity_poly.entity_id
_entity_poly.type
_entity_poly.pdbx_seq_one_letter_code
_entity_poly.pdbx_strand_id
1 'polypeptide(L)'
;MILDIIFIGLSILALWCGAEWVVDSASRLARQIGVSDIVIGLTVVAIGTSAPEFAVTILAALKGYPDIAVSNVVGSNIFNLAFILGGLAIVHQAKIGKKLVYRDGFFLISMVSLLLFLFSDLKLTQIEGTALFLFLLLYIGYLYWRREPEQEIEQEIQVVKS
;
A
#
# COMPACT_ATOMS: atom_id res chain seq x y z
N MET A 1 27.30 -17.20 9.23
CA MET A 1 27.37 -15.73 9.30
C MET A 1 27.59 -15.09 7.94
N ILE A 2 28.74 -15.29 7.26
CA ILE A 2 28.96 -14.71 5.91
C ILE A 2 27.96 -15.25 4.88
N LEU A 3 27.70 -16.56 4.91
CA LEU A 3 26.71 -17.20 4.04
C LEU A 3 25.29 -16.63 4.25
N ASP A 4 24.92 -16.36 5.51
CA ASP A 4 23.60 -15.82 5.85
C ASP A 4 23.44 -14.39 5.33
N ILE A 5 24.48 -13.56 5.45
CA ILE A 5 24.50 -12.20 4.90
C ILE A 5 24.35 -12.24 3.37
N ILE A 6 25.04 -13.18 2.71
CA ILE A 6 24.92 -13.37 1.26
C ILE A 6 23.49 -13.77 0.89
N PHE A 7 22.88 -14.71 1.62
CA PHE A 7 21.50 -15.11 1.37
C PHE A 7 20.49 -13.98 1.61
N ILE A 8 20.68 -13.17 2.66
CA ILE A 8 19.84 -11.99 2.91
C ILE A 8 19.95 -11.00 1.74
N GLY A 9 21.17 -10.67 1.32
CA GLY A 9 21.40 -9.76 0.18
C GLY A 9 20.77 -10.27 -1.11
N LEU A 10 20.97 -11.56 -1.42
CA LEU A 10 20.37 -12.20 -2.61
C LEU A 10 18.84 -12.19 -2.54
N SER A 11 18.26 -12.43 -1.36
CA SER A 11 16.80 -12.45 -1.17
C SER A 11 16.19 -11.08 -1.40
N ILE A 12 16.80 -10.02 -0.86
CA ILE A 12 16.36 -8.63 -1.06
C ILE A 12 16.40 -8.29 -2.56
N LEU A 13 17.51 -8.60 -3.23
CA LEU A 13 17.66 -8.35 -4.67
C LEU A 13 16.63 -9.12 -5.50
N ALA A 14 16.41 -10.41 -5.18
CA ALA A 14 15.46 -11.24 -5.90
C ALA A 14 14.02 -10.74 -5.73
N LEU A 15 13.63 -10.33 -4.51
CA LEU A 15 12.32 -9.74 -4.22
C LEU A 15 12.12 -8.43 -4.98
N TRP A 16 13.12 -7.54 -4.95
CA TRP A 16 13.05 -6.26 -5.66
C TRP A 16 12.97 -6.47 -7.18
N CYS A 17 13.93 -7.17 -7.79
CA CYS A 17 13.92 -7.38 -9.24
C CYS A 17 12.66 -8.12 -9.70
N GLY A 18 12.20 -9.12 -8.93
CA GLY A 18 10.98 -9.85 -9.22
C GLY A 18 9.75 -8.95 -9.25
N ALA A 19 9.58 -8.08 -8.23
CA ALA A 19 8.48 -7.14 -8.18
C ALA A 19 8.52 -6.13 -9.34
N GLU A 20 9.69 -5.57 -9.64
CA GLU A 20 9.85 -4.58 -10.69
C GLU A 20 9.58 -5.17 -12.09
N TRP A 21 10.05 -6.38 -12.36
CA TRP A 21 9.74 -7.07 -13.62
C TRP A 21 8.26 -7.40 -13.78
N VAL A 22 7.60 -7.82 -12.70
CA VAL A 22 6.15 -8.10 -12.73
C VAL A 22 5.36 -6.81 -12.98
N VAL A 23 5.70 -5.71 -12.28
CA VAL A 23 5.05 -4.41 -12.47
C VAL A 23 5.24 -3.91 -13.90
N ASP A 24 6.48 -3.88 -14.40
CA ASP A 24 6.76 -3.35 -15.75
C ASP A 24 6.06 -4.19 -16.83
N SER A 25 6.14 -5.51 -16.73
CA SER A 25 5.49 -6.41 -17.70
C SER A 25 3.97 -6.26 -17.67
N ALA A 26 3.36 -6.22 -16.48
CA ALA A 26 1.91 -6.03 -16.33
C ALA A 26 1.46 -4.65 -16.82
N SER A 27 2.24 -3.59 -16.55
CA SER A 27 1.95 -2.24 -17.03
C SER A 27 2.04 -2.15 -18.55
N ARG A 28 2.99 -2.84 -19.21
CA ARG A 28 3.07 -2.92 -20.68
C ARG A 28 1.85 -3.61 -21.27
N LEU A 29 1.42 -4.74 -20.70
CA LEU A 29 0.22 -5.44 -21.14
C LEU A 29 -1.04 -4.59 -20.98
N ALA A 30 -1.19 -3.91 -19.84
CA ALA A 30 -2.32 -3.02 -19.58
C ALA A 30 -2.38 -1.86 -20.59
N ARG A 31 -1.24 -1.25 -20.94
CA ARG A 31 -1.16 -0.23 -22.00
C ARG A 31 -1.57 -0.78 -23.37
N GLN A 32 -1.17 -2.00 -23.72
CA GLN A 32 -1.50 -2.61 -25.01
C GLN A 32 -3.00 -2.84 -25.20
N ILE A 33 -3.75 -3.10 -24.12
CA ILE A 33 -5.21 -3.25 -24.16
C ILE A 33 -5.97 -1.93 -23.94
N GLY A 34 -5.26 -0.79 -23.95
CA GLY A 34 -5.86 0.55 -23.90
C GLY A 34 -6.18 1.08 -22.49
N VAL A 35 -5.62 0.49 -21.42
CA VAL A 35 -5.76 1.04 -20.06
C VAL A 35 -4.92 2.30 -19.92
N SER A 36 -5.48 3.36 -19.33
CA SER A 36 -4.78 4.62 -19.09
C SER A 36 -3.66 4.47 -18.06
N ASP A 37 -2.59 5.28 -18.18
CA ASP A 37 -1.48 5.26 -17.22
C ASP A 37 -1.93 5.58 -15.78
N ILE A 38 -3.01 6.35 -15.62
CA ILE A 38 -3.60 6.64 -14.32
C ILE A 38 -4.15 5.36 -13.68
N VAL A 39 -4.96 4.59 -14.42
CA VAL A 39 -5.51 3.33 -13.92
C VAL A 39 -4.40 2.32 -13.64
N ILE A 40 -3.37 2.27 -14.50
CA ILE A 40 -2.20 1.42 -14.29
C ILE A 40 -1.46 1.80 -13.00
N GLY A 41 -1.25 3.09 -12.76
CA GLY A 41 -0.64 3.60 -11.53
C GLY A 41 -1.46 3.23 -10.29
N LEU A 42 -2.78 3.42 -10.34
CA LEU A 42 -3.70 3.14 -9.23
C LEU A 42 -3.91 1.66 -8.95
N THR A 43 -3.57 0.76 -9.87
CA THR A 43 -3.83 -0.68 -9.76
C THR A 43 -2.55 -1.50 -9.83
N VAL A 44 -2.00 -1.68 -11.03
CA VAL A 44 -0.86 -2.56 -11.31
C VAL A 44 0.37 -2.14 -10.51
N VAL A 45 0.70 -0.85 -10.55
CA VAL A 45 1.87 -0.33 -9.85
C VAL A 45 1.64 -0.42 -8.34
N ALA A 46 0.50 0.07 -7.84
CA ALA A 46 0.16 0.03 -6.42
C ALA A 46 0.18 -1.39 -5.81
N ILE A 47 -0.36 -2.38 -6.54
CA ILE A 47 -0.34 -3.79 -6.11
C ILE A 47 1.08 -4.33 -6.15
N GLY A 48 1.80 -4.13 -7.25
CA GLY A 48 3.12 -4.75 -7.42
C GLY A 48 4.20 -4.16 -6.52
N THR A 49 4.10 -2.88 -6.14
CA THR A 49 5.00 -2.29 -5.12
C THR A 49 4.73 -2.79 -3.70
N SER A 50 3.55 -3.36 -3.44
CA SER A 50 3.18 -3.92 -2.12
C SER A 50 3.28 -5.45 -2.07
N ALA A 51 3.57 -6.08 -3.22
CA ALA A 51 3.60 -7.53 -3.36
C ALA A 51 4.75 -8.19 -2.56
N PRO A 52 5.99 -7.64 -2.55
CA PRO A 52 7.06 -8.15 -1.69
C PRO A 52 6.67 -8.17 -0.21
N GLU A 53 6.11 -7.07 0.28
CA GLU A 53 5.70 -6.88 1.67
C GLU A 53 4.59 -7.87 2.01
N PHE A 54 3.62 -8.05 1.10
CA PHE A 54 2.56 -9.03 1.28
C PHE A 54 3.11 -10.46 1.35
N ALA A 55 4.04 -10.81 0.46
CA ALA A 55 4.69 -12.13 0.45
C ALA A 55 5.48 -12.40 1.74
N VAL A 56 6.27 -11.42 2.21
CA VAL A 56 7.01 -11.51 3.48
C VAL A 56 6.04 -11.65 4.66
N THR A 57 4.97 -10.86 4.70
CA THR A 57 3.97 -10.87 5.77
C THR A 57 3.27 -12.22 5.87
N ILE A 58 2.77 -12.76 4.74
CA ILE A 58 2.10 -14.06 4.71
C ILE A 58 3.06 -15.17 5.11
N LEU A 59 4.27 -15.18 4.56
CA LEU A 59 5.24 -16.22 4.87
C LEU A 59 5.63 -16.20 6.35
N ALA A 60 5.80 -15.02 6.94
CA ALA A 60 6.08 -14.85 8.36
C ALA A 60 4.90 -15.35 9.22
N ALA A 61 3.66 -14.98 8.87
CA ALA A 61 2.46 -15.42 9.57
C ALA A 61 2.29 -16.95 9.51
N LEU A 62 2.45 -17.56 8.33
CA LEU A 62 2.36 -19.01 8.15
C LEU A 62 3.45 -19.79 8.87
N LYS A 63 4.64 -19.19 9.05
CA LYS A 63 5.75 -19.80 9.79
C LYS A 63 5.66 -19.60 11.31
N GLY A 64 4.61 -18.95 11.81
CA GLY A 64 4.43 -18.70 13.24
C GLY A 64 5.27 -17.56 13.79
N TYR A 65 5.65 -16.59 12.95
CA TYR A 65 6.35 -15.37 13.34
C TYR A 65 5.44 -14.13 13.20
N PRO A 66 4.40 -13.99 14.06
CA PRO A 66 3.43 -12.90 13.96
C PRO A 66 4.08 -11.51 14.16
N ASP A 67 5.10 -11.41 15.01
CA ASP A 67 5.79 -10.14 15.25
C ASP A 67 6.49 -9.61 13.99
N ILE A 68 7.07 -10.51 13.18
CA ILE A 68 7.69 -10.16 11.89
C ILE A 68 6.61 -9.74 10.89
N ALA A 69 5.48 -10.45 10.85
CA ALA A 69 4.37 -10.10 9.97
C ALA A 69 3.81 -8.70 10.28
N VAL A 70 3.50 -8.42 11.56
CA VAL A 70 2.95 -7.13 11.99
C VAL A 70 3.96 -6.00 11.81
N SER A 71 5.22 -6.20 12.21
CA SER A 71 6.27 -5.18 12.03
C SER A 71 6.53 -4.85 10.57
N ASN A 72 6.44 -5.83 9.66
CA ASN A 72 6.56 -5.58 8.23
C ASN A 72 5.39 -4.72 7.70
N VAL A 73 4.14 -5.04 8.07
CA VAL A 73 2.96 -4.26 7.64
C VAL A 73 2.95 -2.85 8.23
N VAL A 74 3.21 -2.70 9.52
CA VAL A 74 3.19 -1.40 10.20
C VAL A 74 4.39 -0.56 9.76
N GLY A 75 5.58 -1.17 9.72
CA GLY A 75 6.83 -0.50 9.35
C GLY A 75 6.83 0.02 7.93
N SER A 76 6.35 -0.78 6.95
CA SER A 76 6.27 -0.36 5.55
C SER A 76 5.32 0.83 5.35
N ASN A 77 4.16 0.85 6.01
CA ASN A 77 3.23 1.98 5.96
C ASN A 77 3.82 3.25 6.58
N ILE A 78 4.50 3.14 7.73
CA ILE A 78 5.20 4.27 8.34
C ILE A 78 6.31 4.78 7.42
N PHE A 79 7.11 3.89 6.82
CA PHE A 79 8.17 4.27 5.88
C PHE A 79 7.61 4.97 4.65
N ASN A 80 6.54 4.45 4.05
CA ASN A 80 5.91 5.06 2.89
C ASN A 80 5.36 6.46 3.18
N LEU A 81 4.72 6.67 4.35
CA LEU A 81 4.20 7.98 4.73
C LEU A 81 5.31 8.97 5.14
N ALA A 82 6.23 8.53 5.99
CA ALA A 82 7.23 9.43 6.56
C ALA A 82 8.38 9.71 5.57
N PHE A 83 8.91 8.68 4.94
CA PHE A 83 10.10 8.80 4.10
C PHE A 83 9.74 9.11 2.66
N ILE A 84 8.85 8.33 2.04
CA ILE A 84 8.51 8.53 0.62
C ILE A 84 7.61 9.76 0.45
N LEU A 85 6.44 9.79 1.09
CA LEU A 85 5.49 10.90 0.95
C LEU A 85 6.03 12.18 1.61
N GLY A 86 6.61 12.07 2.81
CA GLY A 86 7.27 13.20 3.48
C GLY A 86 8.45 13.76 2.67
N GLY A 87 9.30 12.90 2.10
CA GLY A 87 10.37 13.31 1.20
C GLY A 87 9.85 13.96 -0.07
N LEU A 88 8.81 13.39 -0.68
CA LEU A 88 8.15 13.96 -1.86
C LEU A 88 7.59 15.34 -1.56
N ALA A 89 6.97 15.56 -0.41
CA ALA A 89 6.41 16.85 0.00
C ALA A 89 7.48 17.95 0.19
N ILE A 90 8.72 17.58 0.54
CA ILE A 90 9.86 18.51 0.62
C ILE A 90 10.32 18.92 -0.78
N VAL A 91 10.40 17.95 -1.71
CA VAL A 91 10.91 18.18 -3.07
C VAL A 91 9.86 18.80 -3.99
N HIS A 92 8.60 18.45 -3.83
CA HIS A 92 7.50 18.85 -4.69
C HIS A 92 6.23 19.14 -3.89
N GLN A 93 5.70 20.36 -4.05
CA GLN A 93 4.46 20.76 -3.42
C GLN A 93 3.26 20.24 -4.22
N ALA A 94 2.77 19.05 -3.86
CA ALA A 94 1.56 18.50 -4.44
C ALA A 94 0.33 19.33 -4.02
N LYS A 95 -0.40 19.90 -4.99
CA LYS A 95 -1.66 20.62 -4.76
C LYS A 95 -2.81 19.62 -4.56
N ILE A 96 -2.92 19.03 -3.38
CA ILE A 96 -3.96 18.03 -3.11
C ILE A 96 -5.29 18.74 -2.79
N GLY A 97 -6.39 18.26 -3.39
CA GLY A 97 -7.73 18.77 -3.12
C GLY A 97 -8.12 18.59 -1.65
N LYS A 98 -8.62 19.66 -1.00
CA LYS A 98 -9.01 19.63 0.43
C LYS A 98 -10.00 18.51 0.74
N LYS A 99 -10.94 18.24 -0.17
CA LYS A 99 -11.96 17.18 -0.03
C LYS A 99 -11.32 15.80 0.11
N LEU A 100 -10.29 15.50 -0.68
CA LEU A 100 -9.54 14.25 -0.64
C LEU A 100 -8.81 14.09 0.70
N VAL A 101 -8.10 15.14 1.14
CA VAL A 101 -7.35 15.12 2.41
C VAL A 101 -8.27 14.88 3.61
N TYR A 102 -9.39 15.58 3.72
CA TYR A 102 -10.28 15.41 4.87
C TYR A 102 -11.03 14.08 4.84
N ARG A 103 -11.50 13.63 3.66
CA ARG A 103 -12.21 12.35 3.53
C ARG A 103 -11.25 11.18 3.79
N ASP A 104 -10.19 11.08 3.01
CA ASP A 104 -9.30 9.92 3.03
C ASP A 104 -8.41 9.96 4.28
N GLY A 105 -7.98 11.15 4.70
CA GLY A 105 -7.25 11.33 5.96
C GLY A 105 -8.07 10.93 7.19
N PHE A 106 -9.38 11.26 7.23
CA PHE A 106 -10.24 10.81 8.33
C PHE A 106 -10.35 9.29 8.38
N PHE A 107 -10.60 8.63 7.23
CA PHE A 107 -10.65 7.17 7.15
C PHE A 107 -9.32 6.52 7.56
N LEU A 108 -8.19 7.05 7.10
CA LEU A 108 -6.85 6.56 7.47
C LEU A 108 -6.61 6.68 8.98
N ILE A 109 -6.91 7.84 9.58
CA ILE A 109 -6.74 8.05 11.03
C ILE A 109 -7.66 7.11 11.82
N SER A 110 -8.91 6.93 11.39
CA SER A 110 -9.83 5.97 12.02
C SER A 110 -9.29 4.54 11.96
N MET A 111 -8.72 4.12 10.83
CA MET A 111 -8.15 2.78 10.68
C MET A 111 -6.92 2.59 11.56
N VAL A 112 -5.99 3.57 11.57
CA VAL A 112 -4.82 3.53 12.45
C VAL A 112 -5.22 3.50 13.92
N SER A 113 -6.22 4.30 14.31
CA SER A 113 -6.75 4.31 15.68
C SER A 113 -7.35 2.96 16.07
N LEU A 114 -8.13 2.35 15.18
CA LEU A 114 -8.70 1.02 15.38
C LEU A 114 -7.61 -0.04 15.50
N LEU A 115 -6.60 -0.01 14.63
CA LEU A 115 -5.46 -0.92 14.66
C LEU A 115 -4.69 -0.80 15.98
N LEU A 116 -4.38 0.43 16.43
CA LEU A 116 -3.69 0.67 17.70
C LEU A 116 -4.52 0.19 18.89
N PHE A 117 -5.85 0.40 18.85
CA PHE A 117 -6.74 -0.10 19.89
C PHE A 117 -6.72 -1.63 19.97
N LEU A 118 -6.88 -2.32 18.83
CA LEU A 118 -6.85 -3.78 18.76
C LEU A 118 -5.47 -4.35 19.11
N PHE A 119 -4.39 -3.63 18.85
CA PHE A 119 -3.02 -4.06 19.15
C PHE A 119 -2.53 -3.62 20.55
N SER A 120 -3.43 -3.14 21.42
CA SER A 120 -3.07 -2.58 22.74
C SER A 120 -2.43 -3.61 23.69
N ASP A 121 -2.75 -4.89 23.53
CA ASP A 121 -2.18 -6.00 24.30
C ASP A 121 -0.95 -6.62 23.62
N LEU A 122 -0.44 -5.98 22.55
CA LEU A 122 0.67 -6.43 21.69
C LEU A 122 0.43 -7.79 21.03
N LYS A 123 -0.83 -8.23 20.94
CA LYS A 123 -1.21 -9.45 20.26
C LYS A 123 -2.23 -9.11 19.19
N LEU A 124 -2.17 -9.84 18.08
CA LEU A 124 -3.20 -9.78 17.06
C LEU A 124 -3.81 -11.17 16.95
N THR A 125 -5.03 -11.29 17.47
CA THR A 125 -5.78 -12.54 17.43
C THR A 125 -6.46 -12.72 16.07
N GLN A 126 -6.87 -13.96 15.77
CA GLN A 126 -7.60 -14.26 14.54
C GLN A 126 -8.93 -13.49 14.44
N ILE A 127 -9.57 -13.21 15.58
CA ILE A 127 -10.83 -12.47 15.66
C ILE A 127 -10.60 -11.02 15.23
N GLU A 128 -9.54 -10.40 15.74
CA GLU A 128 -9.17 -9.01 15.42
C GLU A 128 -8.72 -8.87 13.97
N GLY A 129 -7.93 -9.82 13.47
CA GLY A 129 -7.57 -9.89 12.05
C GLY A 129 -8.79 -10.03 11.14
N THR A 130 -9.77 -10.86 11.53
CA THR A 130 -11.04 -11.02 10.79
C THR A 130 -11.86 -9.73 10.81
N ALA A 131 -11.94 -9.04 11.96
CA ALA A 131 -12.63 -7.76 12.07
C ALA A 131 -11.98 -6.69 11.17
N LEU A 132 -10.65 -6.58 11.17
CA LEU A 132 -9.91 -5.68 10.28
C LEU A 132 -10.14 -6.01 8.80
N PHE A 133 -10.15 -7.29 8.44
CA PHE A 133 -10.40 -7.74 7.07
C PHE A 133 -11.84 -7.44 6.62
N LEU A 134 -12.85 -7.67 7.48
CA LEU A 134 -14.23 -7.29 7.19
C LEU A 134 -14.39 -5.78 7.04
N PHE A 135 -13.72 -4.99 7.88
CA PHE A 135 -13.73 -3.54 7.75
C PHE A 135 -13.11 -3.08 6.42
N LEU A 136 -12.01 -3.70 5.98
CA LEU A 136 -11.42 -3.45 4.66
C LEU A 136 -12.42 -3.75 3.54
N LEU A 137 -13.12 -4.89 3.59
CA LEU A 137 -14.14 -5.23 2.58
C LEU A 137 -15.30 -4.23 2.56
N LEU A 138 -15.77 -3.79 3.73
CA LEU A 138 -16.80 -2.75 3.84
C LEU A 138 -16.33 -1.43 3.27
N TYR A 139 -15.07 -1.04 3.53
CA TYR A 139 -14.48 0.19 2.99
C TYR A 139 -14.35 0.14 1.46
N ILE A 140 -13.88 -0.97 0.90
CA ILE A 140 -13.82 -1.17 -0.56
C ILE A 140 -15.23 -1.12 -1.16
N GLY A 141 -16.21 -1.76 -0.51
CA GLY A 141 -17.62 -1.72 -0.93
C GLY A 141 -18.20 -0.31 -0.89
N TYR A 142 -17.90 0.45 0.16
CA TYR A 142 -18.29 1.85 0.28
C TYR A 142 -17.67 2.72 -0.82
N LEU A 143 -16.38 2.54 -1.11
CA LEU A 143 -15.69 3.26 -2.18
C LEU A 143 -16.30 2.94 -3.55
N TYR A 144 -16.62 1.67 -3.80
CA TYR A 144 -17.29 1.23 -5.02
C TYR A 144 -18.69 1.84 -5.18
N TRP A 145 -19.46 1.93 -4.10
CA TRP A 145 -20.78 2.56 -4.13
C TRP A 145 -20.71 4.06 -4.40
N ARG A 146 -19.66 4.72 -3.90
CA ARG A 146 -19.51 6.18 -3.96
C ARG A 146 -18.78 6.69 -5.20
N ARG A 147 -18.48 5.84 -6.19
CA ARG A 147 -17.70 6.11 -7.41
C ARG A 147 -17.73 7.59 -7.82
N GLU A 148 -16.63 8.30 -7.54
CA GLU A 148 -16.32 9.57 -8.19
C GLU A 148 -15.87 9.22 -9.62
N PRO A 149 -16.48 9.82 -10.66
CA PRO A 149 -16.14 9.50 -12.04
C PRO A 149 -14.67 9.82 -12.33
N GLU A 150 -14.02 8.96 -13.12
CA GLU A 150 -12.61 9.02 -13.52
C GLU A 150 -12.15 10.42 -13.99
N GLN A 151 -13.08 11.20 -14.55
CA GLN A 151 -12.90 12.57 -15.01
C GLN A 151 -12.56 13.56 -13.88
N GLU A 152 -13.04 13.35 -12.65
CA GLU A 152 -12.70 14.21 -11.50
C GLU A 152 -11.27 13.98 -11.03
N ILE A 153 -10.77 12.74 -11.08
CA ILE A 153 -9.37 12.40 -10.72
C ILE A 153 -8.39 13.00 -11.74
N GLU A 154 -8.74 12.91 -13.02
CA GLU A 154 -7.93 13.46 -14.11
C GLU A 154 -7.91 15.00 -14.08
N GLN A 155 -9.04 15.64 -13.74
CA GLN A 155 -9.13 17.09 -13.52
C GLN A 155 -8.34 17.55 -12.28
N GLU A 156 -8.42 16.86 -11.14
CA GLU A 156 -7.64 17.21 -9.95
C GLU A 156 -6.14 17.12 -10.23
N ILE A 157 -5.67 16.06 -10.91
CA ILE A 157 -4.25 15.90 -11.27
C ILE A 157 -3.80 16.95 -12.29
N GLN A 158 -4.63 17.33 -13.27
CA GLN A 158 -4.30 18.41 -14.21
C GLN A 158 -4.23 19.78 -13.53
N VAL A 159 -5.11 20.07 -12.56
CA VAL A 159 -5.06 21.29 -11.73
C VAL A 159 -3.80 21.34 -10.85
N VAL A 160 -3.24 20.20 -10.45
CA VAL A 160 -1.93 20.15 -9.75
C VAL A 160 -0.77 20.50 -10.67
N LYS A 161 -0.84 20.12 -11.95
CA LYS A 161 0.22 20.37 -12.94
C LYS A 161 0.26 21.80 -13.49
N SER A 162 -0.82 22.59 -13.34
CA SER A 162 -0.90 24.02 -13.69
C SER A 162 -0.50 24.93 -12.53
#